data_AF-A0A534AM16-F1
#
_entry.id   AF-A0A534AM16-F1
#
_cell.length_a   1.000
_cell.length_b   1.000
_cell.length_c   1.000
_cell.angle_alpha   90.00
_cell.angle_beta   90.00
_cell.angle_gamma   90.00
#
_symmetry.space_group_name_H-M   'P 1'
#
loop_
_entity.id
_entity.type
_entity.pdbx_description
1 polymer ?
#
loop_
_entity_poly.entity_id
_entity_poly.type
_entity_poly.pdbx_seq_one_letter_code
_entity_poly.pdbx_strand_id
1 'polypeptide(L)'
;MKVAIIGCGAIGGYVGAKLALAGERVTFIARGANLEAVQRRGVRLILADGTEQVASNVMATRDCVAAGAHELVILAVKAHQLEAVAHDVPHLCGPETVVVTMQNGIPYWYFHHHGGEWAGGVVRSVDPSGIIARLIPPETV
;
A
#
# COMPACT_ATOMS: atom_id res chain seq x y z
N MET A 1 8.52 -12.62 -5.25
CA MET A 1 8.21 -11.22 -5.58
C MET A 1 8.69 -10.27 -4.48
N LYS A 2 8.97 -9.00 -4.83
CA LYS A 2 9.15 -7.88 -3.90
C LYS A 2 7.81 -7.17 -3.73
N VAL A 3 7.32 -7.08 -2.50
CA VAL A 3 6.06 -6.41 -2.18
C VAL A 3 6.30 -5.25 -1.21
N ALA A 4 5.84 -4.05 -1.56
CA ALA A 4 5.77 -2.92 -0.66
C ALA A 4 4.36 -2.79 -0.10
N ILE A 5 4.24 -2.59 1.22
CA ILE A 5 2.96 -2.34 1.90
C ILE A 5 2.98 -0.91 2.45
N ILE A 6 2.21 -0.01 1.85
CA ILE A 6 2.05 1.35 2.36
C ILE A 6 0.96 1.36 3.42
N GLY A 7 1.39 1.48 4.69
CA GLY A 7 0.52 1.43 5.86
C GLY A 7 0.50 0.06 6.53
N CYS A 8 1.18 -0.07 7.67
CA CYS A 8 1.12 -1.24 8.54
C CYS A 8 -0.03 -1.11 9.56
N GLY A 9 -1.26 -0.96 9.07
CA GLY A 9 -2.50 -0.99 9.87
C GLY A 9 -3.12 -2.38 9.90
N ALA A 10 -4.44 -2.49 10.17
CA ALA A 10 -5.12 -3.78 10.22
C ALA A 10 -5.00 -4.58 8.90
N ILE A 11 -5.40 -3.99 7.78
CA ILE A 11 -5.37 -4.66 6.46
C ILE A 11 -3.93 -4.85 5.97
N GLY A 12 -3.13 -3.78 5.93
CA GLY A 12 -1.75 -3.87 5.44
C GLY A 12 -0.88 -4.79 6.29
N GLY A 13 -1.01 -4.74 7.62
CA GLY A 13 -0.32 -5.66 8.53
C GLY A 13 -0.73 -7.11 8.30
N TYR A 14 -2.03 -7.39 8.17
CA TYR A 14 -2.54 -8.72 7.88
C TYR A 14 -2.01 -9.28 6.56
N VAL A 15 -2.23 -8.56 5.46
CA VAL A 15 -1.83 -9.00 4.12
C VAL A 15 -0.31 -9.10 4.00
N GLY A 16 0.42 -8.09 4.46
CA GLY A 16 1.87 -8.08 4.43
C GLY A 16 2.49 -9.23 5.25
N ALA A 17 1.95 -9.52 6.42
CA ALA A 17 2.42 -10.67 7.21
C ALA A 17 2.10 -12.01 6.54
N LYS A 18 0.90 -12.17 5.96
CA LYS A 18 0.55 -13.39 5.21
C LYS A 18 1.45 -13.61 4.00
N LEU A 19 1.75 -12.55 3.24
CA LEU A 19 2.67 -12.60 2.11
C LEU A 19 4.10 -12.96 2.56
N ALA A 20 4.59 -12.34 3.64
CA ALA A 20 5.90 -12.65 4.19
C ALA A 20 5.99 -14.11 4.68
N LEU A 21 4.95 -14.61 5.36
CA LEU A 21 4.87 -16.00 5.81
C LEU A 21 4.78 -16.99 4.64
N ALA A 22 4.30 -16.56 3.48
CA ALA A 22 4.30 -17.34 2.24
C ALA A 22 5.66 -17.31 1.50
N GLY A 23 6.66 -16.58 2.01
CA GLY A 23 8.01 -16.50 1.44
C GLY A 23 8.27 -15.28 0.56
N GLU A 24 7.34 -14.33 0.48
CA GLU A 24 7.53 -13.11 -0.30
C GLU A 24 8.45 -12.09 0.39
N ARG A 25 9.17 -11.28 -0.41
CA ARG A 25 10.04 -10.22 0.13
C ARG A 25 9.23 -8.97 0.43
N VAL A 26 8.74 -8.87 1.67
CA VAL A 26 7.84 -7.78 2.08
C VAL A 26 8.62 -6.63 2.73
N THR A 27 8.33 -5.41 2.26
CA THR A 27 8.79 -4.15 2.86
C THR A 27 7.58 -3.35 3.34
N PHE A 28 7.50 -3.07 4.64
CA PHE A 28 6.48 -2.19 5.20
C PHE A 28 6.94 -0.73 5.16
N ILE A 29 6.16 0.12 4.49
CA ILE A 29 6.30 1.57 4.59
C ILE A 29 5.45 2.05 5.76
N ALA A 30 6.12 2.37 6.85
CA ALA A 30 5.50 2.72 8.13
C ALA A 30 6.24 3.87 8.81
N ARG A 31 5.64 4.44 9.86
CA ARG A 31 6.22 5.54 10.64
C ARG A 31 5.94 5.38 12.13
N GLY A 32 6.69 6.11 12.95
CA GLY A 32 6.51 6.17 14.40
C GLY A 32 6.58 4.79 15.06
N ALA A 33 5.74 4.57 16.07
CA ALA A 33 5.74 3.35 16.86
C ALA A 33 5.53 2.06 16.04
N ASN A 34 4.74 2.10 14.96
CA ASN A 34 4.55 0.92 14.11
C ASN A 34 5.83 0.54 13.36
N LEU A 35 6.56 1.52 12.81
CA LEU A 35 7.85 1.25 12.14
C LEU A 35 8.82 0.57 13.10
N GLU A 36 9.00 1.15 14.29
CA GLU A 36 9.90 0.59 15.28
C GLU A 36 9.48 -0.80 15.76
N ALA A 37 8.17 -1.04 15.92
CA ALA A 37 7.66 -2.34 16.32
C ALA A 37 7.97 -3.40 15.26
N VAL A 38 7.74 -3.10 13.97
CA VAL A 38 8.02 -4.03 12.87
C VAL A 38 9.53 -4.30 12.76
N GLN A 39 10.38 -3.28 12.86
CA GLN A 39 11.83 -3.47 12.82
C GLN A 39 12.35 -4.35 13.97
N ARG A 40 11.79 -4.20 15.18
CA ARG A 40 12.24 -4.96 16.36
C ARG A 40 11.67 -6.37 16.45
N ARG A 41 10.42 -6.59 15.99
CA ARG A 41 9.64 -7.80 16.29
C ARG A 41 9.00 -8.46 15.08
N GLY A 42 9.15 -7.88 13.89
CA GLY A 42 8.36 -8.26 12.72
C GLY A 42 6.88 -7.94 12.90
N VAL A 43 6.02 -8.62 12.14
CA VAL A 43 4.56 -8.47 12.24
C VAL A 43 3.95 -9.71 12.85
N ARG A 44 3.26 -9.53 13.97
CA ARG A 44 2.51 -10.61 14.63
C ARG A 44 1.04 -10.55 14.24
N LEU A 45 0.52 -11.67 13.76
CA LEU A 45 -0.90 -11.91 13.55
C LEU A 45 -1.44 -12.80 14.66
N ILE A 46 -2.58 -12.40 15.21
CA ILE A 46 -3.37 -13.20 16.14
C ILE A 46 -4.68 -13.49 15.42
N LEU A 47 -4.92 -14.76 15.11
CA LEU A 47 -6.09 -15.20 14.37
C LEU A 47 -7.29 -15.36 15.32
N ALA A 48 -8.49 -15.52 14.76
CA ALA A 48 -9.73 -15.59 15.53
C ALA A 48 -9.79 -16.80 16.48
N ASP A 49 -9.07 -17.87 16.17
CA ASP A 49 -8.92 -19.08 16.99
C ASP A 49 -7.82 -18.95 18.07
N GLY A 50 -7.16 -17.80 18.16
CA GLY A 50 -6.03 -17.54 19.05
C GLY A 50 -4.67 -17.97 18.50
N THR A 51 -4.61 -18.56 17.30
CA THR A 51 -3.35 -18.95 16.68
C THR A 51 -2.50 -17.70 16.41
N GLU A 52 -1.24 -17.73 16.85
CA GLU A 52 -0.28 -16.66 16.58
C GLU A 52 0.66 -17.03 15.41
N GLN A 53 0.88 -16.08 14.51
CA GLN A 53 1.86 -16.19 13.43
C GLN A 53 2.75 -14.95 13.44
N VAL A 54 4.07 -15.14 13.32
CA VAL A 54 5.03 -14.02 13.34
C VAL A 54 5.82 -14.00 12.04
N ALA A 55 5.59 -12.95 11.24
CA ALA A 55 6.41 -12.64 10.09
C ALA A 55 7.66 -11.87 10.55
N SER A 56 8.73 -12.59 10.89
CA SER A 56 9.98 -12.00 11.39
C SER A 56 10.94 -11.56 10.28
N ASN A 57 10.87 -12.18 9.10
CA ASN A 57 11.75 -11.88 7.97
C ASN A 57 11.14 -10.81 7.04
N VAL A 58 10.98 -9.59 7.56
CA VAL A 58 10.40 -8.46 6.82
C VAL A 58 11.28 -7.23 6.95
N MET A 59 11.26 -6.37 5.93
CA MET A 59 11.86 -5.04 6.02
C MET A 59 10.81 -4.02 6.45
N ALA A 60 11.23 -2.97 7.15
CA ALA A 60 10.37 -1.82 7.41
C ALA A 60 11.18 -0.52 7.39
N THR A 61 10.63 0.49 6.72
CA THR A 61 11.25 1.81 6.59
C THR A 61 10.17 2.89 6.44
N ARG A 62 10.55 4.15 6.65
CA ARG A 62 9.75 5.32 6.26
C ARG A 62 10.22 5.96 4.95
N ASP A 63 11.36 5.50 4.44
CA ASP A 63 12.05 6.08 3.29
C ASP A 63 11.77 5.20 2.06
N CYS A 64 10.90 5.70 1.18
CA CYS A 64 10.52 5.01 -0.05
C CYS A 64 11.63 5.03 -1.10
N VAL A 65 12.51 6.04 -1.07
CA VAL A 65 13.68 6.10 -1.96
C VAL A 65 14.66 4.99 -1.59
N ALA A 66 14.94 4.81 -0.29
CA ALA A 66 15.81 3.75 0.19
C ALA A 66 15.20 2.34 -0.02
N ALA A 67 13.87 2.21 0.05
CA ALA A 67 13.18 0.95 -0.23
C ALA A 67 13.32 0.52 -1.71
N GLY A 68 13.34 1.51 -2.61
CA GLY A 68 13.44 1.33 -4.05
C GLY A 68 12.23 0.61 -4.66
N ALA A 69 12.33 0.21 -5.92
CA ALA A 69 11.20 -0.36 -6.66
C ALA A 69 10.79 -1.78 -6.21
N HIS A 70 9.48 -2.06 -6.25
CA HIS A 70 8.84 -3.34 -5.95
C HIS A 70 8.00 -3.82 -7.13
N GLU A 71 7.75 -5.12 -7.22
CA GLU A 71 6.88 -5.68 -8.26
C GLU A 71 5.40 -5.42 -7.95
N LEU A 72 5.07 -5.33 -6.66
CA LEU A 72 3.71 -5.05 -6.16
C LEU A 72 3.78 -3.99 -5.07
N VAL A 73 2.98 -2.93 -5.19
CA VAL A 73 2.80 -1.91 -4.15
C VAL A 73 1.36 -1.94 -3.66
N ILE A 74 1.13 -2.25 -2.38
CA ILE A 74 -0.20 -2.30 -1.80
C ILE A 74 -0.47 -1.01 -1.00
N LEU A 75 -1.50 -0.26 -1.41
CA LEU A 75 -1.97 0.93 -0.70
C LEU A 75 -3.01 0.52 0.36
N ALA A 76 -2.58 0.45 1.62
CA ALA A 76 -3.41 0.04 2.75
C ALA A 76 -3.64 1.15 3.80
N VAL A 77 -3.46 2.42 3.40
CA VAL A 77 -3.80 3.61 4.20
C VAL A 77 -5.27 4.00 4.02
N LYS A 78 -5.79 4.88 4.88
CA LYS A 78 -7.15 5.42 4.68
C LYS A 78 -7.17 6.33 3.44
N ALA A 79 -8.32 6.42 2.75
CA ALA A 79 -8.45 7.22 1.52
C ALA A 79 -7.96 8.67 1.68
N HIS A 80 -8.37 9.35 2.76
CA HIS A 80 -7.94 10.73 3.07
C HIS A 80 -6.45 10.88 3.42
N GLN A 81 -5.70 9.78 3.54
CA GLN A 81 -4.25 9.79 3.79
C GLN A 81 -3.45 9.52 2.50
N LEU A 82 -4.11 9.12 1.41
CA LEU A 82 -3.43 8.72 0.19
C LEU A 82 -2.71 9.90 -0.48
N GLU A 83 -3.33 11.08 -0.52
CA GLU A 83 -2.71 12.30 -1.03
C GLU A 83 -1.39 12.63 -0.32
N ALA A 84 -1.33 12.43 1.00
CA ALA A 84 -0.13 12.70 1.79
C ALA A 84 1.06 11.75 1.51
N VAL A 85 0.81 10.61 0.86
CA VAL A 85 1.84 9.64 0.46
C VAL A 85 1.99 9.52 -1.05
N ALA A 86 1.23 10.29 -1.84
CA ALA A 86 1.20 10.18 -3.30
C ALA A 86 2.57 10.45 -3.94
N HIS A 87 3.36 11.36 -3.35
CA HIS A 87 4.73 11.66 -3.78
C HIS A 87 5.72 10.53 -3.50
N ASP A 88 5.42 9.66 -2.55
CA ASP A 88 6.31 8.57 -2.17
C ASP A 88 6.13 7.32 -3.05
N VAL A 89 4.92 7.09 -3.56
CA VAL A 89 4.56 5.89 -4.33
C VAL A 89 5.44 5.70 -5.57
N PRO A 90 5.73 6.73 -6.40
CA PRO A 90 6.59 6.57 -7.57
C PRO A 90 7.99 6.03 -7.27
N HIS A 91 8.53 6.28 -6.06
CA HIS A 91 9.84 5.75 -5.67
C HIS A 91 9.83 4.23 -5.44
N LEU A 92 8.65 3.65 -5.26
CA LEU A 92 8.43 2.21 -5.10
C LEU A 92 8.03 1.54 -6.42
N CYS A 93 7.84 2.31 -7.49
CA CYS A 93 7.39 1.81 -8.79
C CYS A 93 8.55 1.75 -9.79
N GLY A 94 8.66 0.62 -10.47
CA GLY A 94 9.40 0.43 -11.72
C GLY A 94 8.43 0.19 -12.89
N PRO A 95 8.96 -0.14 -14.09
CA PRO A 95 8.16 -0.27 -15.30
C PRO A 95 7.05 -1.34 -15.24
N GLU A 96 7.28 -2.41 -14.47
CA GLU A 96 6.37 -3.57 -14.36
C GLU A 96 5.61 -3.59 -13.02
N THR A 97 5.66 -2.50 -12.26
CA THR A 97 5.02 -2.46 -10.94
C THR A 97 3.51 -2.38 -11.06
N VAL A 98 2.82 -3.24 -10.33
CA VAL A 98 1.37 -3.17 -10.14
C VAL A 98 1.06 -2.53 -8.78
N VAL A 99 0.11 -1.60 -8.75
CA VAL A 99 -0.34 -0.91 -7.54
C VAL A 99 -1.71 -1.42 -7.14
N VAL A 100 -1.83 -2.12 -6.01
CA VAL A 100 -3.13 -2.62 -5.53
C VAL A 100 -3.67 -1.72 -4.43
N THR A 101 -4.86 -1.15 -4.63
CA THR A 101 -5.55 -0.37 -3.60
C THR A 101 -6.40 -1.27 -2.71
N MET A 102 -6.12 -1.31 -1.41
CA MET A 102 -6.92 -2.02 -0.41
C MET A 102 -7.63 -1.04 0.53
N GLN A 103 -8.31 -0.08 -0.06
CA GLN A 103 -9.02 0.99 0.64
C GLN A 103 -10.52 0.78 0.51
N ASN A 104 -11.26 1.06 1.58
CA ASN A 104 -12.72 0.99 1.55
C ASN A 104 -13.31 2.21 0.82
N GLY A 105 -14.48 2.03 0.20
CA GLY A 105 -15.24 3.10 -0.45
C GLY A 105 -14.97 3.20 -1.95
N ILE A 106 -15.29 4.36 -2.52
CA ILE A 106 -15.03 4.66 -3.93
C ILE A 106 -13.55 5.04 -4.09
N PRO A 107 -12.75 4.31 -4.89
CA PRO A 107 -11.36 4.67 -5.13
C PRO A 107 -11.22 5.89 -6.04
N TYR A 108 -10.06 6.55 -6.03
CA TYR A 108 -9.81 7.72 -6.88
C TYR A 108 -9.90 7.40 -8.37
N TRP A 109 -9.57 6.17 -8.76
CA TRP A 109 -9.60 5.67 -10.14
C TRP A 109 -10.96 5.14 -10.58
N TYR A 110 -12.02 5.23 -9.76
CA TYR A 110 -13.32 4.58 -10.00
C TYR A 110 -13.91 4.79 -11.40
N PHE A 111 -13.72 5.97 -11.99
CA PHE A 111 -14.25 6.29 -13.31
C PHE A 111 -13.30 5.95 -14.48
N HIS A 112 -12.12 5.40 -14.19
CA HIS A 112 -11.19 4.90 -15.20
C HIS A 112 -11.82 3.73 -15.97
N HIS A 113 -11.89 3.86 -17.30
CA HIS A 113 -12.60 2.92 -18.18
C HIS A 113 -14.07 2.61 -17.80
N HIS A 114 -14.71 3.46 -17.00
CA HIS A 114 -16.10 3.24 -16.55
C HIS A 114 -17.12 3.30 -17.69
N GLY A 115 -16.84 4.08 -18.74
CA GLY A 115 -17.78 4.35 -19.84
C GLY A 115 -18.90 5.32 -19.46
N GLY A 116 -19.67 5.74 -20.47
CA GLY A 116 -20.78 6.69 -20.31
C GLY A 116 -20.35 8.13 -19.97
N GLU A 117 -21.30 8.89 -19.43
CA GLU A 117 -21.16 10.31 -19.05
C GLU A 117 -19.97 10.60 -18.11
N TRP A 118 -19.65 9.65 -17.23
CA TRP A 118 -18.66 9.82 -16.17
C TRP A 118 -17.28 9.25 -16.51
N ALA A 119 -17.07 8.70 -17.72
CA ALA A 119 -15.81 8.09 -18.10
C ALA A 119 -14.62 9.05 -17.92
N GLY A 120 -13.60 8.62 -17.17
CA GLY A 120 -12.42 9.43 -16.86
C GLY A 120 -12.67 10.57 -15.87
N GLY A 121 -13.84 10.61 -15.22
CA GLY A 121 -14.16 11.61 -14.20
C GLY A 121 -13.26 11.52 -12.96
N VAL A 122 -13.01 12.64 -12.31
CA VAL A 122 -12.21 12.70 -11.07
C VAL A 122 -13.12 12.66 -9.86
N VAL A 123 -12.84 11.72 -8.95
CA VAL A 123 -13.54 11.62 -7.65
C VAL A 123 -12.92 12.62 -6.66
N ARG A 124 -13.33 13.90 -6.73
CA ARG A 124 -12.74 14.99 -5.92
C ARG A 124 -12.82 14.80 -4.40
N SER A 125 -13.74 13.98 -3.91
CA SER A 125 -13.83 13.69 -2.47
C SER A 125 -12.68 12.82 -1.96
N VAL A 126 -11.99 12.08 -2.84
CA VAL A 126 -10.84 11.24 -2.50
C VAL A 126 -9.54 11.69 -3.17
N ASP A 127 -9.61 12.44 -4.28
CA ASP A 127 -8.47 13.12 -4.91
C ASP A 127 -8.79 14.62 -5.14
N PRO A 128 -8.79 15.45 -4.08
CA PRO A 128 -9.25 16.84 -4.16
C PRO A 128 -8.40 17.73 -5.08
N SER A 129 -7.09 17.47 -5.12
CA SER A 129 -6.13 18.23 -5.93
C SER A 129 -5.82 17.59 -7.28
N GLY A 130 -6.27 16.35 -7.51
CA GLY A 130 -5.90 15.56 -8.69
C GLY A 130 -4.48 14.98 -8.62
N ILE A 131 -3.78 15.15 -7.50
CA ILE A 131 -2.38 14.74 -7.33
C ILE A 131 -2.24 13.22 -7.29
N ILE A 132 -3.23 12.52 -6.75
CA ILE A 132 -3.17 11.07 -6.60
C ILE A 132 -3.17 10.43 -7.99
N ALA A 133 -4.17 10.74 -8.82
CA ALA A 133 -4.25 10.19 -10.18
C ALA A 133 -3.06 10.60 -11.06
N ARG A 134 -2.44 11.76 -10.79
CA ARG A 134 -1.25 12.21 -11.54
C ARG A 134 0.00 11.42 -11.20
N LEU A 135 0.20 11.08 -9.93
CA LEU A 135 1.41 10.39 -9.44
C LEU A 135 1.25 8.87 -9.40
N ILE A 136 0.02 8.40 -9.32
CA ILE A 136 -0.36 6.99 -9.35
C ILE A 136 -1.43 6.86 -10.44
N PRO A 137 -1.00 6.72 -11.71
CA PRO A 137 -1.94 6.68 -12.82
C PRO A 137 -2.86 5.45 -12.71
N PRO A 138 -4.17 5.58 -13.00
CA PRO A 138 -5.12 4.46 -12.95
C PRO A 138 -4.72 3.25 -13.81
N GLU A 139 -3.86 3.41 -14.81
CA GLU A 139 -3.32 2.34 -15.65
C GLU A 139 -2.34 1.43 -14.88
N THR A 140 -1.82 1.90 -13.76
CA THR A 140 -0.91 1.14 -12.88
C THR A 140 -1.66 0.36 -11.79
N VAL A 141 -2.99 0.52 -11.72
CA VAL A 141 -3.85 -0.03 -10.67
C VAL A 141 -4.72 -1.19 -11.17
#